data_AF-A0A7R8H142-F1
#
_entry.id   AF-A0A7R8H142-F1
#
_cell.length_a   1.000
_cell.length_b   1.000
_cell.length_c   1.000
_cell.angle_alpha   90.00
_cell.angle_beta   90.00
_cell.angle_gamma   90.00
#
_symmetry.space_group_name_H-M   'P 1'
#
loop_
_entity.id
_entity.type
_entity.pdbx_description
1 polymer ?
#
loop_
_entity_poly.entity_id
_entity_poly.type
_entity_poly.pdbx_seq_one_letter_code
_entity_poly.pdbx_strand_id
1 'polypeptide(L)'
;MYKMSSRYHLRPENAMAKADEFIKVDKPTRALDTLYEVIKSKKRKTIPFRKKNWRKGLYQYRNMCQSTNVALLASVIQYYLSSTEKRTEAARQESKDLVADLEGELDNLITPETILLRAVSGEDAQDRSDRKVLAPWVRFLWESYLQCLDLLRTNSRVERHYIMILLNKHFVFCLKYQRRTEFRMLCEKIRTHLDMAFKQTLSPMNWFQLDSAIQLELWQEAYKAVEDIYGLMIISKKSFQPKTMSNYYQKVALVFWKSGYHLFHAAAIFKHFQLNPVLAVPVSSHQPEFEKFIEMEYSPQEKMVQLATLLGLQQPPTRASLIKDIYRFGIVQAALPETQNLYHHLEVDFNPLKLCFRVQSFVEYVEQSEELSFLEQYIPPLKDITLVRLLKQISQTYNSICFNRLLEFAPFTDAFGLERIIVECSRFHDLQVRIDHRSRTLHFGNDLTESCDEDNLMGGPHLQDMPSEQIRTQLMVMMKVLVKSVQTIHPQKVKLENNVLRNKIIESYHQSKQRDHERVLQRQKAIEDRKELLEKKAYDLAVEEEYKKEEQLREQQILEEKRLQAEREEREERKKRGRDPSKFNKDT
;
A
#
# COMPACT_ATOMS: atom_id res chain seq x y z
N MET A 1 -60.58 34.30 18.71
CA MET A 1 -59.41 34.75 19.49
C MET A 1 -58.15 34.65 18.64
N TYR A 2 -57.36 35.71 18.63
CA TYR A 2 -56.39 36.09 17.59
C TYR A 2 -55.33 35.04 17.21
N LYS A 3 -55.28 34.71 15.91
CA LYS A 3 -54.06 34.26 15.21
C LYS A 3 -53.06 35.42 15.21
N MET A 4 -52.15 35.47 16.18
CA MET A 4 -50.95 36.31 16.06
C MET A 4 -49.90 35.58 15.22
N SER A 5 -50.08 35.67 13.91
CA SER A 5 -48.97 35.59 12.96
C SER A 5 -48.12 36.84 13.11
N SER A 6 -47.02 36.75 13.85
CA SER A 6 -45.92 37.71 13.76
C SER A 6 -44.64 36.95 13.44
N ARG A 7 -44.57 36.44 12.19
CA ARG A 7 -43.33 35.97 11.57
C ARG A 7 -42.71 37.15 10.83
N TYR A 8 -42.30 38.18 11.57
CA TYR A 8 -41.51 39.25 11.00
C TYR A 8 -40.05 38.78 10.90
N HIS A 9 -39.52 38.88 9.69
CA HIS A 9 -38.11 38.68 9.37
C HIS A 9 -37.26 39.68 10.16
N LEU A 10 -36.80 39.25 11.33
CA LEU A 10 -35.96 40.03 12.22
C LEU A 10 -34.57 40.18 11.60
N ARG A 11 -34.00 41.40 11.67
CA ARG A 11 -32.56 41.61 11.50
C ARG A 11 -31.80 40.58 12.35
N PRO A 12 -30.65 40.06 11.88
CA PRO A 12 -29.92 39.00 12.58
C PRO A 12 -29.63 39.32 14.05
N GLU A 13 -29.43 40.60 14.38
CA GLU A 13 -29.24 41.12 15.74
C GLU A 13 -30.44 40.83 16.67
N ASN A 14 -31.66 40.99 16.17
CA ASN A 14 -32.86 40.76 16.99
C ASN A 14 -33.11 39.26 17.21
N ALA A 15 -32.65 38.41 16.28
CA ALA A 15 -32.73 36.96 16.45
C ALA A 15 -31.74 36.45 17.50
N MET A 16 -30.57 37.08 17.62
CA MET A 16 -29.61 36.82 18.71
C MET A 16 -30.20 37.20 20.06
N ALA A 17 -30.75 38.42 20.20
CA ALA A 17 -31.38 38.86 21.45
C ALA A 17 -32.51 37.93 21.91
N LYS A 18 -33.34 37.47 20.96
CA LYS A 18 -34.43 36.51 21.23
C LYS A 18 -33.93 35.12 21.59
N ALA A 19 -32.80 34.69 21.02
CA ALA A 19 -32.16 33.44 21.41
C ALA A 19 -31.61 33.53 22.84
N ASP A 20 -31.00 34.66 23.22
CA ASP A 20 -30.51 34.91 24.58
C ASP A 20 -31.64 34.93 25.62
N GLU A 21 -32.80 35.50 25.28
CA GLU A 21 -34.01 35.43 26.12
C GLU A 21 -34.47 33.98 26.32
N PHE A 22 -34.45 33.14 25.28
CA PHE A 22 -34.80 31.73 25.40
C PHE A 22 -33.77 30.91 26.18
N ILE A 23 -32.49 31.29 26.14
CA ILE A 23 -31.43 30.68 26.96
C ILE A 23 -31.65 31.03 28.44
N LYS A 24 -31.99 32.28 28.76
CA LYS A 24 -32.32 32.70 30.14
C LYS A 24 -33.54 32.00 30.73
N VAL A 25 -34.42 31.46 29.89
CA VAL A 25 -35.65 30.74 30.27
C VAL A 25 -35.46 29.20 30.19
N ASP A 26 -34.22 28.71 30.15
CA ASP A 26 -33.86 27.29 30.06
C ASP A 26 -34.52 26.53 28.90
N LYS A 27 -34.78 27.23 27.79
CA LYS A 27 -35.34 26.65 26.55
C LYS A 27 -34.35 26.72 25.39
N PRO A 28 -33.20 26.00 25.47
CA PRO A 28 -32.15 26.07 24.47
C PRO A 28 -32.58 25.53 23.09
N THR A 29 -33.57 24.63 23.06
CA THR A 29 -34.11 24.08 21.81
C THR A 29 -34.84 25.15 20.98
N ARG A 30 -35.60 26.03 21.63
CA ARG A 30 -36.32 27.12 20.96
C ARG A 30 -35.37 28.23 20.51
N ALA A 31 -34.34 28.52 21.29
CA ALA A 31 -33.26 29.43 20.91
C ALA A 31 -32.57 28.97 19.61
N LEU A 32 -32.23 27.67 19.52
CA LEU A 32 -31.62 27.09 18.32
C LEU A 32 -32.53 27.15 17.09
N ASP A 33 -33.82 26.86 17.26
CA ASP A 33 -34.79 26.93 16.16
C ASP A 33 -34.93 28.37 15.64
N THR A 34 -34.94 29.38 16.51
CA THR A 34 -34.97 30.79 16.09
C THR A 34 -33.73 31.21 15.30
N LEU A 35 -32.54 30.78 15.71
CA LEU A 35 -31.30 31.09 14.98
C LEU A 35 -31.22 30.36 13.63
N TYR A 36 -31.68 29.11 13.59
CA TYR A 36 -31.70 28.32 12.35
C TYR A 36 -32.70 28.87 11.31
N GLU A 37 -33.85 29.37 11.74
CA GLU A 37 -34.83 30.02 10.84
C GLU A 37 -34.24 31.25 10.13
N VAL A 38 -33.37 32.02 10.80
CA VAL A 38 -32.68 33.15 10.18
C VAL A 38 -31.66 32.69 9.13
N ILE A 39 -30.86 31.67 9.43
CA ILE A 39 -29.86 31.11 8.50
C ILE A 39 -30.52 30.52 7.25
N LYS A 40 -31.73 29.94 7.38
CA LYS A 40 -32.48 29.37 6.26
C LYS A 40 -33.11 30.42 5.31
N SER A 41 -33.18 31.69 5.72
CA SER A 41 -33.99 32.69 5.02
C SER A 41 -33.33 33.26 3.76
N LYS A 42 -33.55 32.61 2.59
CA LYS A 42 -33.33 33.22 1.26
C LYS A 42 -34.43 32.98 0.21
N LYS A 43 -35.66 32.65 0.67
CA LYS A 43 -36.90 32.29 -0.08
C LYS A 43 -37.05 30.79 -0.46
N ARG A 44 -38.12 30.19 0.09
CA ARG A 44 -38.83 28.92 -0.25
C ARG A 44 -38.15 27.56 0.01
N LYS A 45 -38.52 26.92 1.13
CA LYS A 45 -39.40 25.71 1.22
C LYS A 45 -39.35 25.11 2.65
N THR A 46 -40.54 24.85 3.18
CA THR A 46 -40.82 24.36 4.53
C THR A 46 -40.74 22.83 4.54
N ILE A 47 -39.91 22.26 5.41
CA ILE A 47 -39.96 20.83 5.80
C ILE A 47 -39.61 20.79 7.30
N PRO A 48 -40.40 20.12 8.15
CA PRO A 48 -40.16 20.05 9.59
C PRO A 48 -39.16 18.93 9.91
N PHE A 49 -38.16 19.14 10.78
CA PHE A 49 -37.36 18.03 11.33
C PHE A 49 -36.75 18.35 12.70
N ARG A 50 -36.78 17.32 13.58
CA ARG A 50 -36.23 17.27 14.95
C ARG A 50 -34.74 16.85 14.97
N LYS A 51 -34.05 17.24 16.06
CA LYS A 51 -32.77 16.72 16.64
C LYS A 51 -31.48 16.68 15.78
N LYS A 52 -31.49 16.97 14.47
CA LYS A 52 -30.29 16.99 13.58
C LYS A 52 -30.05 18.36 12.91
N ASN A 53 -30.15 19.46 13.68
CA ASN A 53 -30.33 20.82 13.15
C ASN A 53 -29.02 21.54 12.74
N TRP A 54 -27.91 21.29 13.43
CA TRP A 54 -26.67 22.05 13.21
C TRP A 54 -26.00 21.76 11.85
N ARG A 55 -26.07 20.50 11.38
CA ARG A 55 -25.56 20.05 10.06
C ARG A 55 -26.07 20.90 8.90
N LYS A 56 -27.40 21.08 8.89
CA LYS A 56 -28.10 21.82 7.86
C LYS A 56 -27.80 23.32 7.96
N GLY A 57 -27.56 23.83 9.18
CA GLY A 57 -27.19 25.22 9.43
C GLY A 57 -25.81 25.56 8.86
N LEU A 58 -24.81 24.73 9.12
CA LEU A 58 -23.46 24.90 8.57
C LEU A 58 -23.41 24.77 7.03
N TYR A 59 -24.20 23.86 6.45
CA TYR A 59 -24.29 23.74 4.99
C TYR A 59 -24.92 24.98 4.35
N GLN A 60 -25.97 25.53 4.96
CA GLN A 60 -26.59 26.78 4.50
C GLN A 60 -25.64 27.96 4.66
N TYR A 61 -24.93 28.04 5.79
CA TYR A 61 -23.92 29.07 6.03
C TYR A 61 -22.77 29.00 5.03
N ARG A 62 -22.30 27.78 4.68
CA ARG A 62 -21.33 27.58 3.59
C ARG A 62 -21.83 28.20 2.28
N ASN A 63 -23.05 27.89 1.87
CA ASN A 63 -23.62 28.42 0.61
C ASN A 63 -23.75 29.95 0.62
N MET A 64 -23.97 30.56 1.78
CA MET A 64 -24.03 32.01 1.93
C MET A 64 -22.64 32.67 1.86
N CYS A 65 -21.63 32.04 2.45
CA CYS A 65 -20.26 32.57 2.55
C CYS A 65 -19.35 32.20 1.35
N GLN A 66 -19.80 31.31 0.46
CA GLN A 66 -19.00 30.80 -0.66
C GLN A 66 -18.55 31.90 -1.63
N SER A 67 -19.37 32.94 -1.85
CA SER A 67 -19.08 34.02 -2.80
C SER A 67 -18.44 35.27 -2.17
N THR A 68 -18.59 35.48 -0.87
CA THR A 68 -18.27 36.77 -0.21
C THR A 68 -17.03 36.70 0.68
N ASN A 69 -16.96 35.77 1.64
CA ASN A 69 -15.81 35.68 2.54
C ASN A 69 -15.64 34.27 3.10
N VAL A 70 -14.70 33.54 2.50
CA VAL A 70 -14.37 32.16 2.83
C VAL A 70 -13.60 32.05 4.16
N ALA A 71 -12.91 33.11 4.61
CA ALA A 71 -12.16 33.12 5.86
C ALA A 71 -13.09 33.11 7.09
N LEU A 72 -14.25 33.77 7.01
CA LEU A 72 -15.25 33.73 8.08
C LEU A 72 -15.78 32.31 8.31
N LEU A 73 -16.03 31.55 7.23
CA LEU A 73 -16.42 30.14 7.32
C LEU A 73 -15.38 29.30 8.07
N ALA A 74 -14.09 29.52 7.80
CA ALA A 74 -13.01 28.83 8.48
C ALA A 74 -12.96 29.15 9.99
N SER A 75 -13.11 30.42 10.36
CA SER A 75 -13.12 30.84 11.76
C SER A 75 -14.30 30.26 12.56
N VAL A 76 -15.50 30.21 11.97
CA VAL A 76 -16.69 29.62 12.59
C VAL A 76 -16.51 28.12 12.78
N ILE A 77 -15.91 27.42 11.81
CA ILE A 77 -15.62 25.97 11.93
C ILE A 77 -14.58 25.72 13.03
N GLN A 78 -13.51 26.52 13.11
CA GLN A 78 -12.51 26.39 14.18
C GLN A 78 -13.10 26.66 15.57
N TYR A 79 -13.95 27.69 15.71
CA TYR A 79 -14.64 27.98 16.96
C TYR A 79 -15.60 26.84 17.36
N TYR A 80 -16.35 26.31 16.40
CA TYR A 80 -17.23 25.16 16.63
C TYR A 80 -16.45 23.93 17.12
N LEU A 81 -15.37 23.56 16.43
CA LEU A 81 -14.56 22.39 16.79
C LEU A 81 -13.88 22.55 18.15
N SER A 82 -13.30 23.72 18.44
CA SER A 82 -12.67 23.99 19.75
C SER A 82 -13.68 23.98 20.90
N SER A 83 -14.92 24.43 20.66
CA SER A 83 -16.00 24.36 21.66
C SER A 83 -16.41 22.91 21.93
N THR A 84 -16.51 22.07 20.89
CA THR A 84 -16.79 20.64 21.07
C THR A 84 -15.66 19.89 21.78
N GLU A 85 -14.40 20.20 21.46
CA GLU A 85 -13.23 19.62 22.14
C GLU A 85 -13.22 19.94 23.64
N LYS A 86 -13.43 21.21 24.00
CA LYS A 86 -13.52 21.63 25.41
C LYS A 86 -14.63 20.88 26.14
N ARG A 87 -15.78 20.68 25.50
CA ARG A 87 -16.89 19.94 26.10
C ARG A 87 -16.57 18.45 26.27
N THR A 88 -15.87 17.84 25.32
CA THR A 88 -15.43 16.44 25.47
C THR A 88 -14.36 16.26 26.54
N GLU A 89 -13.44 17.21 26.70
CA GLU A 89 -12.44 17.14 27.76
C GLU A 89 -13.07 17.31 29.15
N ALA A 90 -14.08 18.18 29.27
CA ALA A 90 -14.86 18.30 30.50
C ALA A 90 -15.58 16.99 30.85
N ALA A 91 -16.20 16.33 29.88
CA ALA A 91 -16.84 15.02 30.08
C ALA A 91 -15.82 13.91 30.41
N ARG A 92 -14.58 14.02 29.91
CA ARG A 92 -13.49 13.10 30.26
C ARG A 92 -13.06 13.29 31.71
N GLN A 93 -12.97 14.53 32.18
CA GLN A 93 -12.66 14.84 33.57
C GLN A 93 -13.80 14.34 34.48
N GLU A 94 -15.05 14.62 34.14
CA GLU A 94 -16.23 14.12 34.85
C GLU A 94 -16.25 12.58 34.99
N SER A 95 -15.87 11.85 33.92
CA SER A 95 -15.77 10.39 33.96
C SER A 95 -14.68 9.89 34.92
N LYS A 96 -13.54 10.58 35.00
CA LYS A 96 -12.46 10.27 35.94
C LYS A 96 -12.84 10.60 37.37
N ASP A 97 -13.47 11.75 37.59
CA ASP A 97 -13.90 12.20 38.90
C ASP A 97 -14.93 11.20 39.47
N LEU A 98 -15.89 10.74 38.65
CA LEU A 98 -16.86 9.70 39.05
C LEU A 98 -16.20 8.37 39.45
N VAL A 99 -15.09 7.99 38.83
CA VAL A 99 -14.36 6.76 39.20
C VAL A 99 -13.55 6.97 40.47
N ALA A 100 -12.92 8.13 40.63
CA ALA A 100 -12.23 8.50 41.85
C ALA A 100 -13.19 8.55 43.06
N ASP A 101 -14.42 9.04 42.86
CA ASP A 101 -15.46 9.04 43.89
C ASP A 101 -15.90 7.60 44.24
N LEU A 102 -16.07 6.73 43.24
CA LEU A 102 -16.44 5.32 43.45
C LEU A 102 -15.32 4.48 44.11
N GLU A 103 -14.06 4.77 43.81
CA GLU A 103 -12.89 4.12 44.42
C GLU A 103 -12.59 4.68 45.82
N GLY A 104 -12.89 5.95 46.08
CA GLY A 104 -12.70 6.60 47.38
C GLY A 104 -13.77 6.25 48.43
N GLU A 105 -14.97 5.83 48.02
CA GLU A 105 -16.06 5.44 48.94
C GLU A 105 -16.11 3.94 49.27
N LEU A 106 -15.38 3.07 48.55
CA LEU A 106 -15.40 1.62 48.78
C LEU A 106 -14.05 1.06 49.27
N ASP A 107 -13.91 0.96 50.60
CA ASP A 107 -12.92 0.09 51.28
C ASP A 107 -13.14 -1.42 51.00
N ASN A 108 -14.18 -1.79 50.23
CA ASN A 108 -14.47 -3.18 49.81
C ASN A 108 -14.36 -3.32 48.28
N LEU A 109 -13.13 -3.48 47.79
CA LEU A 109 -12.76 -3.71 46.38
C LEU A 109 -13.41 -4.94 45.70
N ILE A 110 -14.19 -5.73 46.42
CA ILE A 110 -14.67 -7.05 45.99
C ILE A 110 -16.16 -7.17 46.34
N THR A 111 -17.01 -6.48 45.58
CA THR A 111 -18.44 -6.81 45.58
C THR A 111 -18.66 -8.05 44.70
N PRO A 112 -19.56 -8.99 45.06
CA PRO A 112 -19.80 -10.18 44.25
C PRO A 112 -20.23 -9.85 42.80
N GLU A 113 -20.87 -8.71 42.58
CA GLU A 113 -21.21 -8.20 41.25
C GLU A 113 -19.98 -7.76 40.44
N THR A 114 -18.98 -7.11 41.06
CA THR A 114 -17.75 -6.70 40.36
C THR A 114 -16.88 -7.90 40.00
N ILE A 115 -16.87 -8.96 40.82
CA ILE A 115 -16.22 -10.24 40.49
C ILE A 115 -16.90 -10.88 39.28
N LEU A 116 -18.24 -10.99 39.29
CA LEU A 116 -18.99 -11.58 38.19
C LEU A 116 -18.76 -10.80 36.88
N LEU A 117 -18.74 -9.47 36.95
CA LEU A 117 -18.44 -8.64 35.79
C LEU A 117 -17.00 -8.80 35.30
N ARG A 118 -16.01 -8.97 36.19
CA ARG A 118 -14.61 -9.27 35.83
C ARG A 118 -14.43 -10.68 35.23
N ALA A 119 -15.23 -11.65 35.68
CA ALA A 119 -15.19 -13.02 35.15
C ALA A 119 -15.79 -13.12 33.73
N VAL A 120 -16.77 -12.28 33.40
CA VAL A 120 -17.42 -12.25 32.08
C VAL A 120 -16.71 -11.28 31.12
N SER A 121 -16.17 -10.16 31.63
CA SER A 121 -15.52 -9.13 30.84
C SER A 121 -14.30 -8.56 31.54
N GLY A 122 -13.16 -8.47 30.84
CA GLY A 122 -11.96 -7.81 31.34
C GLY A 122 -12.04 -6.27 31.36
N GLU A 123 -13.25 -5.71 31.49
CA GLU A 123 -13.48 -4.26 31.45
C GLU A 123 -13.41 -3.66 32.84
N ASP A 124 -12.55 -2.65 33.01
CA ASP A 124 -12.36 -1.95 34.28
C ASP A 124 -13.52 -0.99 34.59
N ALA A 125 -13.60 -0.54 35.85
CA ALA A 125 -14.61 0.45 36.27
C ALA A 125 -14.51 1.74 35.44
N GLN A 126 -13.29 2.14 35.07
CA GLN A 126 -13.01 3.28 34.19
C GLN A 126 -13.58 3.10 32.78
N ASP A 127 -13.50 1.91 32.19
CA ASP A 127 -14.07 1.67 30.86
C ASP A 127 -15.60 1.77 30.87
N ARG A 128 -16.24 1.39 31.98
CA ARG A 128 -17.70 1.44 32.14
C ARG A 128 -18.21 2.86 32.33
N SER A 129 -17.53 3.68 33.15
CA SER A 129 -17.85 5.10 33.29
C SER A 129 -17.62 5.84 31.97
N ASP A 130 -16.51 5.55 31.28
CA ASP A 130 -16.19 6.12 29.97
C ASP A 130 -17.24 5.75 28.92
N ARG A 131 -17.79 4.54 28.93
CA ARG A 131 -18.91 4.18 28.04
C ARG A 131 -20.20 4.95 28.30
N LYS A 132 -20.49 5.27 29.56
CA LYS A 132 -21.72 5.97 29.96
C LYS A 132 -21.63 7.47 29.71
N VAL A 133 -20.53 8.09 30.13
CA VAL A 133 -20.37 9.56 30.13
C VAL A 133 -19.59 10.02 28.92
N LEU A 134 -18.41 9.45 28.67
CA LEU A 134 -17.48 9.95 27.65
C LEU A 134 -17.87 9.52 26.21
N ALA A 135 -18.30 8.28 26.00
CA ALA A 135 -18.53 7.72 24.66
C ALA A 135 -19.58 8.48 23.82
N PRO A 136 -20.72 8.96 24.37
CA PRO A 136 -21.66 9.81 23.61
C PRO A 136 -21.01 11.10 23.10
N TRP A 137 -20.18 11.75 23.92
CA TRP A 137 -19.49 12.99 23.57
C TRP A 137 -18.36 12.75 22.57
N VAL A 138 -17.61 11.66 22.70
CA VAL A 138 -16.58 11.25 21.75
C VAL A 138 -17.20 10.91 20.38
N ARG A 139 -18.32 10.17 20.35
CA ARG A 139 -19.09 9.93 19.11
C ARG A 139 -19.59 11.22 18.48
N PHE A 140 -20.11 12.15 19.29
CA PHE A 140 -20.55 13.46 18.82
C PHE A 140 -19.38 14.26 18.23
N LEU A 141 -18.22 14.28 18.90
CA LEU A 141 -17.02 14.95 18.42
C LEU A 141 -16.53 14.37 17.09
N TRP A 142 -16.48 13.04 16.97
CA TRP A 142 -16.17 12.34 15.73
C TRP A 142 -17.14 12.71 14.60
N GLU A 143 -18.45 12.73 14.87
CA GLU A 143 -19.44 13.17 13.89
C GLU A 143 -19.23 14.63 13.48
N SER A 144 -18.96 15.51 14.45
CA SER A 144 -18.64 16.94 14.23
C SER A 144 -17.48 17.11 13.27
N TYR A 145 -16.41 16.39 13.57
CA TYR A 145 -15.22 16.29 12.76
C TYR A 145 -15.50 15.82 11.33
N LEU A 146 -16.21 14.70 11.14
CA LEU A 146 -16.49 14.13 9.83
C LEU A 146 -17.33 15.09 8.95
N GLN A 147 -18.30 15.77 9.56
CA GLN A 147 -19.15 16.72 8.83
C GLN A 147 -18.42 17.99 8.43
N CYS A 148 -17.50 18.48 9.26
CA CYS A 148 -16.63 19.58 8.87
C CYS A 148 -15.77 19.21 7.65
N LEU A 149 -15.28 17.98 7.55
CA LEU A 149 -14.56 17.51 6.35
C LEU A 149 -15.48 17.46 5.12
N ASP A 150 -16.67 16.88 5.25
CA ASP A 150 -17.66 16.84 4.16
C ASP A 150 -18.07 18.25 3.70
N LEU A 151 -18.14 19.21 4.62
CA LEU A 151 -18.44 20.61 4.32
C LEU A 151 -17.31 21.34 3.59
N LEU A 152 -16.06 20.95 3.84
CA LEU A 152 -14.90 21.63 3.27
C LEU A 152 -14.38 20.95 2.00
N ARG A 153 -14.96 19.81 1.61
CA ARG A 153 -14.61 19.09 0.37
C ARG A 153 -14.77 19.97 -0.88
N THR A 154 -13.94 19.66 -1.88
CA THR A 154 -13.93 20.22 -3.26
C THR A 154 -13.73 21.73 -3.40
N ASN A 155 -13.48 22.49 -2.33
CA ASN A 155 -13.21 23.93 -2.42
C ASN A 155 -11.72 24.24 -2.34
N SER A 156 -11.11 24.67 -3.45
CA SER A 156 -9.69 25.02 -3.55
C SER A 156 -9.26 26.15 -2.59
N ARG A 157 -10.17 27.08 -2.24
CA ARG A 157 -9.84 28.20 -1.34
C ARG A 157 -9.76 27.79 0.13
N VAL A 158 -10.39 26.69 0.53
CA VAL A 158 -10.42 26.20 1.93
C VAL A 158 -9.55 24.97 2.14
N GLU A 159 -8.82 24.55 1.11
CA GLU A 159 -8.04 23.32 1.14
C GLU A 159 -7.00 23.32 2.27
N ARG A 160 -6.33 24.45 2.51
CA ARG A 160 -5.38 24.59 3.62
C ARG A 160 -6.04 24.36 4.98
N HIS A 161 -7.27 24.82 5.17
CA HIS A 161 -8.01 24.60 6.41
C HIS A 161 -8.58 23.18 6.50
N TYR A 162 -8.99 22.58 5.38
CA TYR A 162 -9.35 21.16 5.31
C TYR A 162 -8.18 20.28 5.76
N ILE A 163 -7.00 20.50 5.19
CA ILE A 163 -5.75 19.81 5.54
C ILE A 163 -5.41 20.05 7.02
N MET A 164 -5.49 21.29 7.51
CA MET A 164 -5.18 21.62 8.90
C MET A 164 -6.13 20.94 9.91
N ILE A 165 -7.44 20.94 9.64
CA ILE A 165 -8.43 20.28 10.50
C ILE A 165 -8.20 18.77 10.50
N LEU A 166 -7.89 18.20 9.33
CA LEU A 166 -7.69 16.77 9.23
C LEU A 166 -6.40 16.31 9.95
N LEU A 167 -5.26 16.99 9.71
CA LEU A 167 -4.00 16.68 10.39
C LEU A 167 -4.05 16.94 11.89
N ASN A 168 -4.41 18.16 12.31
CA ASN A 168 -4.21 18.57 13.70
C ASN A 168 -5.33 18.14 14.64
N LYS A 169 -6.50 17.73 14.13
CA LYS A 169 -7.68 17.45 14.95
C LYS A 169 -8.15 16.02 14.83
N HIS A 170 -8.42 15.52 13.63
CA HIS A 170 -8.97 14.16 13.44
C HIS A 170 -7.98 13.06 13.80
N PHE A 171 -6.78 13.10 13.23
CA PHE A 171 -5.79 12.06 13.49
C PHE A 171 -5.28 12.11 14.94
N VAL A 172 -5.05 13.31 15.48
CA VAL A 172 -4.73 13.51 16.91
C VAL A 172 -5.84 12.99 17.82
N PHE A 173 -7.11 13.16 17.43
CA PHE A 173 -8.26 12.59 18.15
C PHE A 173 -8.23 11.05 18.14
N CYS A 174 -8.02 10.44 16.98
CA CYS A 174 -7.92 8.97 16.87
C CYS A 174 -6.78 8.41 17.72
N LEU A 175 -5.63 9.12 17.77
CA LEU A 175 -4.48 8.78 18.62
C LEU A 175 -4.80 8.94 20.11
N LYS A 176 -5.38 10.09 20.50
CA LYS A 176 -5.69 10.41 21.92
C LYS A 176 -6.68 9.43 22.54
N TYR A 177 -7.66 8.95 21.78
CA TYR A 177 -8.70 8.04 22.25
C TYR A 177 -8.51 6.58 21.79
N GLN A 178 -7.40 6.26 21.10
CA GLN A 178 -7.08 4.91 20.61
C GLN A 178 -8.20 4.24 19.78
N ARG A 179 -8.91 5.03 18.96
CA ARG A 179 -10.09 4.57 18.23
C ARG A 179 -9.75 4.02 16.85
N ARG A 180 -9.52 2.71 16.80
CA ARG A 180 -9.11 1.99 15.58
C ARG A 180 -10.17 1.95 14.47
N THR A 181 -11.46 1.86 14.82
CA THR A 181 -12.56 1.76 13.82
C THR A 181 -12.81 3.08 13.11
N GLU A 182 -12.86 4.17 13.86
CA GLU A 182 -13.07 5.53 13.34
C GLU A 182 -11.88 5.96 12.46
N PHE A 183 -10.67 5.55 12.81
CA PHE A 183 -9.49 5.74 11.95
C PHE A 183 -9.64 5.05 10.58
N ARG A 184 -10.13 3.80 10.52
CA ARG A 184 -10.39 3.10 9.23
C ARG A 184 -11.44 3.83 8.40
N MET A 185 -12.55 4.22 9.03
CA MET A 185 -13.61 5.00 8.37
C MET A 185 -13.09 6.35 7.84
N LEU A 186 -12.19 7.00 8.59
CA LEU A 186 -11.53 8.23 8.15
C LEU A 186 -10.71 8.00 6.88
N CYS A 187 -9.89 6.95 6.86
CA CYS A 187 -9.02 6.64 5.73
C CYS A 187 -9.84 6.36 4.45
N GLU A 188 -10.92 5.58 4.55
CA GLU A 188 -11.84 5.36 3.42
C GLU A 188 -12.50 6.66 2.96
N LYS A 189 -12.95 7.50 3.89
CA LYS A 189 -13.54 8.80 3.56
C LYS A 189 -12.55 9.69 2.82
N ILE A 190 -11.29 9.70 3.24
CA ILE A 190 -10.20 10.44 2.58
C ILE A 190 -10.03 9.96 1.14
N ARG A 191 -10.00 8.64 0.89
CA ARG A 191 -9.93 8.07 -0.47
C ARG A 191 -11.09 8.54 -1.34
N THR A 192 -12.33 8.47 -0.83
CA THR A 192 -13.49 8.98 -1.57
C THR A 192 -13.40 10.49 -1.87
N HIS A 193 -12.80 11.28 -0.97
CA HIS A 193 -12.60 12.71 -1.18
C HIS A 193 -11.49 12.99 -2.21
N LEU A 194 -10.43 12.19 -2.22
CA LEU A 194 -9.35 12.24 -3.20
C LEU A 194 -9.84 11.87 -4.61
N ASP A 195 -10.69 10.85 -4.73
CA ASP A 195 -11.29 10.48 -6.01
C ASP A 195 -12.19 11.59 -6.58
N MET A 196 -12.90 12.32 -5.71
CA MET A 196 -13.78 13.42 -6.10
C MET A 196 -13.03 14.75 -6.37
N ALA A 197 -11.98 15.04 -5.61
CA ALA A 197 -11.19 16.26 -5.76
C ALA A 197 -10.04 15.99 -6.73
N PHE A 198 -10.21 16.33 -8.02
CA PHE A 198 -9.22 16.12 -9.09
C PHE A 198 -7.76 16.46 -8.66
N LYS A 199 -7.05 15.43 -8.18
CA LYS A 199 -5.63 15.04 -8.34
C LYS A 199 -4.48 16.06 -8.16
N GLN A 200 -4.68 17.33 -7.81
CA GLN A 200 -3.57 18.32 -7.90
C GLN A 200 -2.95 18.85 -6.58
N THR A 201 -3.55 18.69 -5.39
CA THR A 201 -3.08 19.50 -4.22
C THR A 201 -3.08 18.85 -2.82
N LEU A 202 -3.57 17.61 -2.64
CA LEU A 202 -3.64 16.95 -1.31
C LEU A 202 -2.35 16.24 -0.84
N SER A 203 -1.21 16.52 -1.46
CA SER A 203 0.09 15.88 -1.17
C SER A 203 0.55 15.82 0.29
N PRO A 204 0.34 16.82 1.18
CA PRO A 204 0.87 16.75 2.54
C PRO A 204 0.05 15.87 3.50
N MET A 205 -1.17 15.48 3.11
CA MET A 205 -2.15 14.87 4.01
C MET A 205 -1.88 13.39 4.30
N ASN A 206 -1.39 12.66 3.30
CA ASN A 206 -1.23 11.21 3.39
C ASN A 206 0.01 10.81 4.22
N TRP A 207 0.99 11.70 4.40
CA TRP A 207 2.18 11.44 5.23
C TRP A 207 1.84 11.30 6.71
N PHE A 208 0.96 12.17 7.21
CA PHE A 208 0.54 12.15 8.61
C PHE A 208 -0.42 10.98 8.89
N GLN A 209 -1.19 10.56 7.88
CA GLN A 209 -1.99 9.33 7.94
C GLN A 209 -1.11 8.11 8.20
N LEU A 210 0.01 7.98 7.48
CA LEU A 210 0.96 6.88 7.68
C LEU A 210 1.55 6.89 9.09
N ASP A 211 2.00 8.05 9.58
CA ASP A 211 2.58 8.15 10.92
C ASP A 211 1.57 7.80 12.03
N SER A 212 0.33 8.28 11.87
CA SER A 212 -0.77 7.96 12.79
C SER A 212 -1.17 6.49 12.74
N ALA A 213 -1.14 5.85 11.57
CA ALA A 213 -1.42 4.42 11.43
C ALA A 213 -0.36 3.56 12.13
N ILE A 214 0.92 3.95 12.02
CA ILE A 214 2.04 3.30 12.69
C ILE A 214 1.91 3.42 14.21
N GLN A 215 1.59 4.60 14.73
CA GLN A 215 1.40 4.82 16.17
C GLN A 215 0.20 4.05 16.76
N LEU A 216 -0.83 3.76 15.95
CA LEU A 216 -1.98 2.93 16.34
C LEU A 216 -1.77 1.42 16.10
N GLU A 217 -0.59 1.03 15.59
CA GLU A 217 -0.23 -0.34 15.20
C GLU A 217 -1.19 -0.96 14.17
N LEU A 218 -1.78 -0.12 13.32
CA LEU A 218 -2.70 -0.55 12.24
C LEU A 218 -1.92 -0.81 10.95
N TRP A 219 -1.15 -1.90 10.92
CA TRP A 219 -0.24 -2.23 9.81
C TRP A 219 -0.92 -2.37 8.44
N GLN A 220 -2.14 -2.91 8.38
CA GLN A 220 -2.90 -3.00 7.13
C GLN A 220 -3.33 -1.64 6.57
N GLU A 221 -3.72 -0.70 7.44
CA GLU A 221 -4.05 0.66 6.98
C GLU A 221 -2.79 1.47 6.68
N ALA A 222 -1.68 1.21 7.37
CA ALA A 222 -0.39 1.76 7.00
C ALA A 222 0.01 1.32 5.58
N TYR A 223 -0.18 0.03 5.24
CA TYR A 223 0.06 -0.48 3.89
C TYR A 223 -0.81 0.21 2.83
N LYS A 224 -2.13 0.27 3.03
CA LYS A 224 -3.03 0.99 2.10
C LYS A 224 -2.66 2.48 1.97
N ALA A 225 -2.24 3.12 3.06
CA ALA A 225 -1.78 4.51 3.02
C ALA A 225 -0.50 4.67 2.18
N VAL A 226 0.40 3.69 2.19
CA VAL A 226 1.59 3.65 1.30
C VAL A 226 1.16 3.53 -0.17
N GLU A 227 0.18 2.68 -0.48
CA GLU A 227 -0.40 2.58 -1.84
C GLU A 227 -1.02 3.89 -2.30
N ASP A 228 -1.81 4.53 -1.42
CA ASP A 228 -2.44 5.83 -1.69
C ASP A 228 -1.38 6.91 -1.96
N ILE A 229 -0.32 6.95 -1.16
CA ILE A 229 0.82 7.87 -1.36
C ILE A 229 1.50 7.61 -2.70
N TYR A 230 1.84 6.36 -3.00
CA TYR A 230 2.53 6.00 -4.24
C TYR A 230 1.66 6.29 -5.47
N GLY A 231 0.37 5.99 -5.41
CA GLY A 231 -0.60 6.36 -6.46
C GLY A 231 -0.64 7.86 -6.70
N LEU A 232 -0.64 8.68 -5.64
CA LEU A 232 -0.52 10.13 -5.76
C LEU A 232 0.82 10.56 -6.37
N MET A 233 1.93 9.86 -6.08
CA MET A 233 3.23 10.18 -6.67
C MET A 233 3.24 10.00 -8.19
N ILE A 234 2.65 8.91 -8.69
CA ILE A 234 2.55 8.66 -10.14
C ILE A 234 1.69 9.73 -10.81
N ILE A 235 0.58 10.11 -10.17
CA ILE A 235 -0.35 11.10 -10.69
C ILE A 235 0.27 12.49 -10.69
N SER A 236 1.04 12.83 -9.65
CA SER A 236 1.68 14.13 -9.52
C SER A 236 2.90 14.21 -10.45
N LYS A 237 2.81 15.04 -11.50
CA LYS A 237 3.97 15.33 -12.37
C LYS A 237 5.06 16.16 -11.69
N LYS A 238 4.81 16.70 -10.49
CA LYS A 238 5.77 17.50 -9.71
C LYS A 238 6.56 16.58 -8.78
N SER A 239 7.88 16.72 -8.78
CA SER A 239 8.74 16.04 -7.80
C SER A 239 8.47 16.58 -6.39
N PHE A 240 8.36 15.68 -5.42
CA PHE A 240 8.21 16.03 -4.01
C PHE A 240 9.53 16.53 -3.44
N GLN A 241 9.44 17.33 -2.37
CA GLN A 241 10.62 17.78 -1.65
C GLN A 241 11.43 16.57 -1.11
N PRO A 242 12.77 16.53 -1.31
CA PRO A 242 13.60 15.41 -0.88
C PRO A 242 13.48 15.07 0.61
N LYS A 243 13.32 16.08 1.48
CA LYS A 243 13.11 15.88 2.93
C LYS A 243 11.85 15.09 3.24
N THR A 244 10.74 15.38 2.55
CA THR A 244 9.47 14.66 2.72
C THR A 244 9.59 13.22 2.20
N MET A 245 10.30 13.02 1.08
CA MET A 245 10.57 11.68 0.54
C MET A 245 11.49 10.86 1.45
N SER A 246 12.47 11.50 2.07
CA SER A 246 13.35 10.87 3.05
C SER A 246 12.54 10.35 4.26
N ASN A 247 11.65 11.17 4.82
CA ASN A 247 10.75 10.76 5.89
C ASN A 247 9.81 9.61 5.47
N TYR A 248 9.32 9.63 4.22
CA TYR A 248 8.51 8.53 3.69
C TYR A 248 9.24 7.21 3.69
N TYR A 249 10.41 7.15 3.06
CA TYR A 249 11.17 5.90 2.98
C TYR A 249 11.59 5.40 4.36
N GLN A 250 11.84 6.29 5.32
CA GLN A 250 12.10 5.91 6.71
C GLN A 250 10.88 5.23 7.35
N LYS A 251 9.68 5.77 7.16
CA LYS A 251 8.43 5.20 7.70
C LYS A 251 8.05 3.90 6.99
N VAL A 252 8.22 3.83 5.67
CA VAL A 252 8.00 2.62 4.87
C VAL A 252 8.99 1.52 5.28
N ALA A 253 10.26 1.86 5.52
CA ALA A 253 11.23 0.91 6.03
C ALA A 253 10.78 0.33 7.38
N LEU A 254 10.27 1.15 8.30
CA LEU A 254 9.74 0.65 9.58
C LEU A 254 8.54 -0.31 9.38
N VAL A 255 7.63 0.00 8.46
CA VAL A 255 6.49 -0.88 8.13
C VAL A 255 6.99 -2.23 7.60
N PHE A 256 7.97 -2.23 6.69
CA PHE A 256 8.55 -3.46 6.15
C PHE A 256 9.33 -4.27 7.19
N TRP A 257 9.94 -3.61 8.17
CA TRP A 257 10.61 -4.29 9.27
C TRP A 257 9.62 -5.05 10.15
N LYS A 258 8.51 -4.39 10.53
CA LYS A 258 7.48 -4.99 11.39
C LYS A 258 6.65 -6.06 10.69
N SER A 259 6.55 -6.01 9.36
CA SER A 259 5.90 -7.06 8.56
C SER A 259 6.80 -8.28 8.26
N GLY A 260 8.08 -8.24 8.63
CA GLY A 260 9.03 -9.33 8.40
C GLY A 260 9.67 -9.35 7.00
N TYR A 261 9.37 -8.37 6.15
CA TYR A 261 9.97 -8.27 4.81
C TYR A 261 11.30 -7.48 4.83
N HIS A 262 12.36 -8.10 5.36
CA HIS A 262 13.66 -7.45 5.55
C HIS A 262 14.35 -7.01 4.24
N LEU A 263 14.10 -7.70 3.14
CA LEU A 263 14.65 -7.35 1.82
C LEU A 263 14.06 -6.03 1.28
N PHE A 264 12.75 -5.84 1.43
CA PHE A 264 12.07 -4.59 1.07
C PHE A 264 12.42 -3.46 2.04
N HIS A 265 12.64 -3.78 3.33
CA HIS A 265 13.19 -2.82 4.29
C HIS A 265 14.56 -2.29 3.86
N ALA A 266 15.50 -3.18 3.48
CA ALA A 266 16.82 -2.77 3.00
C ALA A 266 16.73 -1.96 1.69
N ALA A 267 15.85 -2.33 0.77
CA ALA A 267 15.60 -1.57 -0.45
C ALA A 267 15.02 -0.16 -0.16
N ALA A 268 14.13 -0.04 0.82
CA ALA A 268 13.58 1.23 1.27
C ALA A 268 14.66 2.13 1.90
N ILE A 269 15.53 1.56 2.74
CA ILE A 269 16.69 2.27 3.30
C ILE A 269 17.66 2.67 2.20
N PHE A 270 17.91 1.81 1.22
CA PHE A 270 18.77 2.16 0.09
C PHE A 270 18.19 3.32 -0.73
N LYS A 271 16.87 3.36 -0.94
CA LYS A 271 16.18 4.50 -1.54
C LYS A 271 16.26 5.76 -0.67
N HIS A 272 16.18 5.61 0.64
CA HIS A 272 16.43 6.69 1.59
C HIS A 272 17.87 7.19 1.46
N PHE A 273 18.87 6.30 1.37
CA PHE A 273 20.28 6.61 1.19
C PHE A 273 20.55 7.39 -0.09
N GLN A 274 19.94 6.98 -1.21
CA GLN A 274 20.02 7.70 -2.48
C GLN A 274 19.51 9.15 -2.37
N LEU A 275 18.66 9.44 -1.39
CA LEU A 275 18.11 10.77 -1.11
C LEU A 275 18.84 11.51 0.02
N ASN A 276 19.43 10.80 0.98
CA ASN A 276 20.22 11.29 2.12
C ASN A 276 21.18 10.18 2.59
N PRO A 277 22.51 10.35 2.57
CA PRO A 277 23.45 9.26 2.79
C PRO A 277 23.56 8.85 4.27
N VAL A 278 22.79 7.85 4.74
CA VAL A 278 23.00 7.17 6.03
C VAL A 278 22.79 5.63 5.93
N LEU A 279 23.66 4.90 6.63
CA LEU A 279 24.13 3.51 6.46
C LEU A 279 23.12 2.37 6.14
N ALA A 280 23.68 1.37 5.46
CA ALA A 280 23.04 0.14 4.97
C ALA A 280 22.86 -0.95 6.03
N VAL A 281 21.84 -1.80 5.80
CA VAL A 281 21.35 -2.86 6.69
C VAL A 281 21.61 -4.25 6.10
N PRO A 282 21.98 -5.26 6.92
CA PRO A 282 22.11 -6.64 6.48
C PRO A 282 20.75 -7.28 6.17
N VAL A 283 20.67 -7.95 5.03
CA VAL A 283 19.45 -8.58 4.49
C VAL A 283 19.41 -10.05 4.91
N SER A 284 18.42 -10.42 5.73
CA SER A 284 17.98 -11.81 5.89
C SER A 284 16.85 -12.09 4.89
N SER A 285 16.96 -13.22 4.18
CA SER A 285 15.92 -13.72 3.29
C SER A 285 15.13 -14.81 4.03
N HIS A 286 14.33 -14.42 5.02
CA HIS A 286 13.34 -15.34 5.58
C HIS A 286 11.99 -15.03 4.94
N GLN A 287 11.58 -15.88 4.01
CA GLN A 287 10.17 -15.97 3.63
C GLN A 287 9.54 -17.12 4.42
N PRO A 288 8.53 -16.85 5.25
CA PRO A 288 7.83 -17.93 5.96
C PRO A 288 7.08 -18.80 4.95
N GLU A 289 7.40 -20.10 4.91
CA GLU A 289 6.81 -21.08 3.99
C GLU A 289 5.30 -21.29 4.15
N PHE A 290 4.67 -20.70 5.17
CA PHE A 290 3.22 -20.73 5.31
C PHE A 290 2.50 -20.24 4.05
N GLU A 291 3.12 -19.34 3.27
CA GLU A 291 2.56 -18.89 1.98
C GLU A 291 2.63 -19.94 0.87
N LYS A 292 3.50 -20.96 0.94
CA LYS A 292 3.54 -22.07 -0.03
C LYS A 292 2.42 -23.10 0.21
N PHE A 293 1.95 -23.23 1.45
CA PHE A 293 0.93 -24.23 1.84
C PHE A 293 -0.50 -23.70 1.78
N ILE A 294 -0.68 -22.40 1.56
CA ILE A 294 -2.00 -21.78 1.40
C ILE A 294 -2.15 -21.46 -0.09
N GLU A 295 -3.10 -22.11 -0.76
CA GLU A 295 -3.54 -21.71 -2.10
C GLU A 295 -4.15 -20.30 -2.00
N MET A 296 -3.32 -19.28 -2.17
CA MET A 296 -3.75 -17.89 -2.22
C MET A 296 -4.08 -17.49 -3.65
N GLU A 297 -5.04 -16.58 -3.82
CA GLU A 297 -5.47 -16.04 -5.12
C GLU A 297 -4.33 -15.34 -5.92
N TYR A 298 -3.22 -15.02 -5.27
CA TYR A 298 -2.05 -14.37 -5.88
C TYR A 298 -0.79 -15.20 -5.68
N SER A 299 -0.01 -15.34 -6.75
CA SER A 299 1.32 -15.93 -6.67
C SER A 299 2.21 -15.09 -5.75
N PRO A 300 3.08 -15.68 -4.90
CA PRO A 300 4.01 -14.93 -4.05
C PRO A 300 4.87 -13.95 -4.87
N GLN A 301 5.16 -14.29 -6.13
CA GLN A 301 5.90 -13.43 -7.04
C GLN A 301 5.11 -12.17 -7.43
N GLU A 302 3.80 -12.27 -7.65
CA GLU A 302 2.95 -11.13 -8.00
C GLU A 302 2.86 -10.14 -6.82
N LYS A 303 2.73 -10.66 -5.60
CA LYS A 303 2.79 -9.83 -4.38
C LYS A 303 4.11 -9.08 -4.28
N MET A 304 5.24 -9.76 -4.53
CA MET A 304 6.56 -9.11 -4.50
C MET A 304 6.72 -8.04 -5.58
N VAL A 305 6.16 -8.25 -6.78
CA VAL A 305 6.16 -7.24 -7.85
C VAL A 305 5.28 -6.03 -7.47
N GLN A 306 4.12 -6.25 -6.87
CA GLN A 306 3.28 -5.16 -6.35
C GLN A 306 4.04 -4.36 -5.28
N LEU A 307 4.66 -5.04 -4.30
CA LEU A 307 5.47 -4.39 -3.26
C LEU A 307 6.68 -3.62 -3.84
N ALA A 308 7.35 -4.17 -4.84
CA ALA A 308 8.46 -3.52 -5.53
C ALA A 308 8.00 -2.23 -6.24
N THR A 309 6.82 -2.30 -6.87
CA THR A 309 6.21 -1.16 -7.54
C THR A 309 5.97 -0.01 -6.56
N LEU A 310 5.52 -0.28 -5.32
CA LEU A 310 5.31 0.75 -4.29
C LEU A 310 6.58 1.51 -3.87
N LEU A 311 7.75 0.88 -4.02
CA LEU A 311 9.06 1.48 -3.80
C LEU A 311 9.62 2.19 -5.04
N GLY A 312 8.86 2.20 -6.15
CA GLY A 312 9.31 2.70 -7.45
C GLY A 312 10.37 1.82 -8.11
N LEU A 313 10.43 0.53 -7.77
CA LEU A 313 11.31 -0.46 -8.39
C LEU A 313 10.55 -1.21 -9.49
N GLN A 314 11.18 -1.39 -10.65
CA GLN A 314 10.59 -2.13 -11.79
C GLN A 314 10.66 -3.64 -11.60
N GLN A 315 11.63 -4.12 -10.83
CA GLN A 315 11.82 -5.52 -10.50
C GLN A 315 11.92 -5.69 -8.98
N PRO A 316 11.47 -6.83 -8.43
CA PRO A 316 11.64 -7.11 -7.02
C PRO A 316 13.13 -7.10 -6.65
N PRO A 317 13.53 -6.40 -5.58
CA PRO A 317 14.92 -6.36 -5.16
C PRO A 317 15.36 -7.77 -4.75
N THR A 318 16.54 -8.19 -5.17
CA THR A 318 17.19 -9.41 -4.67
C THR A 318 18.39 -9.04 -3.82
N ARG A 319 18.82 -9.94 -2.93
CA ARG A 319 20.00 -9.72 -2.10
C ARG A 319 21.24 -9.40 -2.95
N ALA A 320 21.45 -10.17 -4.02
CA ALA A 320 22.56 -9.98 -4.93
C ALA A 320 22.48 -8.64 -5.70
N SER A 321 21.28 -8.20 -6.11
CA SER A 321 21.12 -6.90 -6.78
C SER A 321 21.45 -5.75 -5.82
N LEU A 322 20.94 -5.81 -4.59
CA LEU A 322 21.20 -4.77 -3.59
C LEU A 322 22.68 -4.66 -3.23
N ILE A 323 23.39 -5.78 -3.08
CA ILE A 323 24.84 -5.75 -2.80
C ILE A 323 25.63 -5.15 -3.97
N LYS A 324 25.28 -5.50 -5.22
CA LYS A 324 25.88 -4.89 -6.41
C LYS A 324 25.64 -3.38 -6.44
N ASP A 325 24.44 -2.94 -6.08
CA ASP A 325 24.11 -1.53 -6.01
C ASP A 325 24.88 -0.82 -4.89
N ILE A 326 24.95 -1.39 -3.68
CA ILE A 326 25.74 -0.84 -2.56
C ILE A 326 27.20 -0.60 -2.98
N TYR A 327 27.80 -1.56 -3.69
CA TYR A 327 29.16 -1.41 -4.23
C TYR A 327 29.25 -0.34 -5.32
N ARG A 328 28.31 -0.34 -6.29
CA ARG A 328 28.26 0.63 -7.39
C ARG A 328 28.15 2.07 -6.91
N PHE A 329 27.40 2.32 -5.84
CA PHE A 329 27.23 3.64 -5.25
C PHE A 329 28.33 4.01 -4.23
N GLY A 330 29.33 3.14 -4.01
CA GLY A 330 30.46 3.44 -3.13
C GLY A 330 30.11 3.52 -1.64
N ILE A 331 28.97 2.96 -1.23
CA ILE A 331 28.47 3.07 0.16
C ILE A 331 29.43 2.39 1.14
N VAL A 332 30.05 1.29 0.72
CA VAL A 332 31.04 0.57 1.55
C VAL A 332 32.19 1.51 1.92
N GLN A 333 32.70 2.31 0.98
CA GLN A 333 33.82 3.24 1.24
C GLN A 333 33.43 4.38 2.19
N ALA A 334 32.15 4.76 2.22
CA ALA A 334 31.62 5.80 3.10
C ALA A 334 31.22 5.29 4.50
N ALA A 335 31.23 3.97 4.72
CA ALA A 335 30.83 3.37 5.99
C ALA A 335 31.97 3.39 7.03
N LEU A 336 31.65 3.17 8.30
CA LEU A 336 32.64 3.01 9.37
C LEU A 336 33.64 1.89 9.06
N PRO A 337 34.92 2.01 9.46
CA PRO A 337 35.94 1.00 9.17
C PRO A 337 35.54 -0.41 9.67
N GLU A 338 34.86 -0.50 10.81
CA GLU A 338 34.40 -1.78 11.34
C GLU A 338 33.28 -2.43 10.50
N THR A 339 32.39 -1.63 9.91
CA THR A 339 31.35 -2.16 9.01
C THR A 339 31.90 -2.50 7.63
N GLN A 340 32.97 -1.83 7.20
CA GLN A 340 33.74 -2.22 6.00
C GLN A 340 34.40 -3.60 6.19
N ASN A 341 35.04 -3.82 7.34
CA ASN A 341 35.64 -5.10 7.68
C ASN A 341 34.58 -6.21 7.71
N LEU A 342 33.40 -5.94 8.27
CA LEU A 342 32.28 -6.88 8.27
C LEU A 342 31.85 -7.28 6.86
N TYR A 343 31.71 -6.32 5.94
CA TYR A 343 31.40 -6.61 4.53
C TYR A 343 32.47 -7.48 3.89
N HIS A 344 33.74 -7.15 4.11
CA HIS A 344 34.86 -7.94 3.60
C HIS A 344 34.84 -9.38 4.14
N HIS A 345 34.59 -9.57 5.43
CA HIS A 345 34.54 -10.88 6.06
C HIS A 345 33.36 -11.74 5.61
N LEU A 346 32.18 -11.15 5.36
CA LEU A 346 30.98 -11.89 4.98
C LEU A 346 30.87 -12.19 3.47
N GLU A 347 31.32 -11.27 2.62
CA GLU A 347 31.11 -11.37 1.16
C GLU A 347 32.39 -11.66 0.35
N VAL A 348 33.58 -11.27 0.85
CA VAL A 348 34.83 -11.36 0.07
C VAL A 348 35.75 -12.48 0.58
N ASP A 349 35.96 -12.55 1.90
CA ASP A 349 36.89 -13.50 2.52
C ASP A 349 36.30 -14.90 2.68
N PHE A 350 36.98 -15.90 2.12
CA PHE A 350 36.71 -17.29 2.42
C PHE A 350 37.53 -17.77 3.63
N ASN A 351 36.96 -17.70 4.84
CA ASN A 351 37.65 -18.10 6.08
C ASN A 351 36.67 -18.69 7.12
N PRO A 352 36.24 -19.97 6.96
CA PRO A 352 35.18 -20.54 7.80
C PRO A 352 35.51 -20.56 9.29
N LEU A 353 36.75 -20.85 9.66
CA LEU A 353 37.15 -21.04 11.07
C LEU A 353 37.15 -19.74 11.90
N LYS A 354 37.42 -18.58 11.27
CA LYS A 354 37.57 -17.29 11.97
C LYS A 354 36.35 -16.38 11.79
N LEU A 355 35.44 -16.70 10.88
CA LEU A 355 34.31 -15.87 10.50
C LEU A 355 33.46 -15.49 11.73
N CYS A 356 33.04 -16.48 12.49
CA CYS A 356 32.15 -16.31 13.64
C CYS A 356 32.78 -15.49 14.77
N PHE A 357 34.08 -15.71 15.06
CA PHE A 357 34.79 -14.90 16.05
C PHE A 357 34.94 -13.44 15.62
N ARG A 358 35.22 -13.18 14.33
CA ARG A 358 35.31 -11.81 13.79
C ARG A 358 33.98 -11.08 13.87
N VAL A 359 32.88 -11.75 13.53
CA VAL A 359 31.53 -11.18 13.64
C VAL A 359 31.15 -10.96 15.11
N GLN A 360 31.54 -11.86 16.01
CA GLN A 360 31.30 -11.68 17.45
C GLN A 360 31.99 -10.42 18.00
N SER A 361 33.26 -10.18 17.65
CA SER A 361 33.96 -8.94 18.05
C SER A 361 33.24 -7.68 17.54
N PHE A 362 32.67 -7.73 16.34
CA PHE A 362 31.85 -6.63 15.82
C PHE A 362 30.53 -6.46 16.59
N VAL A 363 29.86 -7.56 16.95
CA VAL A 363 28.61 -7.50 17.76
C VAL A 363 28.89 -6.91 19.14
N GLU A 364 29.96 -7.33 19.80
CA GLU A 364 30.37 -6.78 21.10
C GLU A 364 30.69 -5.28 21.00
N TYR A 365 31.32 -4.83 19.90
CA TYR A 365 31.56 -3.42 19.64
C TYR A 365 30.27 -2.60 19.47
N VAL A 366 29.25 -3.16 18.79
CA VAL A 366 27.94 -2.51 18.63
C VAL A 366 27.20 -2.42 19.96
N GLU A 367 27.22 -3.48 20.76
CA GLU A 367 26.57 -3.52 22.08
C GLU A 367 27.20 -2.55 23.09
N GLN A 368 28.51 -2.27 22.96
CA GLN A 368 29.22 -1.31 23.81
C GLN A 368 29.01 0.16 23.40
N SER A 369 28.57 0.42 22.18
CA SER A 369 28.49 1.77 21.61
C SER A 369 27.06 2.32 21.65
N GLU A 370 26.75 3.24 22.56
CA GLU A 370 25.41 3.86 22.68
C GLU A 370 24.96 4.56 21.38
N GLU A 371 25.90 5.11 20.60
CA GLU A 371 25.61 5.76 19.31
C GLU A 371 25.09 4.80 18.24
N LEU A 372 25.38 3.50 18.37
CA LEU A 372 24.99 2.44 17.42
C LEU A 372 23.76 1.66 17.89
N SER A 373 23.05 2.10 18.92
CA SER A 373 21.90 1.39 19.47
C SER A 373 20.78 1.12 18.45
N PHE A 374 20.65 1.95 17.40
CA PHE A 374 19.73 1.71 16.28
C PHE A 374 20.07 0.45 15.45
N LEU A 375 21.30 -0.07 15.56
CA LEU A 375 21.74 -1.30 14.90
C LEU A 375 21.46 -2.56 15.70
N GLU A 376 21.10 -2.46 16.99
CA GLU A 376 20.83 -3.62 17.85
C GLU A 376 19.74 -4.52 17.27
N GLN A 377 18.72 -3.93 16.63
CA GLN A 377 17.64 -4.66 15.96
C GLN A 377 18.14 -5.59 14.84
N TYR A 378 19.33 -5.34 14.26
CA TYR A 378 19.90 -6.14 13.18
C TYR A 378 20.85 -7.24 13.66
N ILE A 379 21.19 -7.28 14.97
CA ILE A 379 22.10 -8.28 15.53
C ILE A 379 21.56 -9.71 15.37
N PRO A 380 20.29 -10.02 15.71
CA PRO A 380 19.81 -11.40 15.57
C PRO A 380 19.82 -11.90 14.11
N PRO A 381 19.28 -11.16 13.11
CA PRO A 381 19.39 -11.56 11.71
C PRO A 381 20.83 -11.67 11.21
N LEU A 382 21.75 -10.84 11.70
CA LEU A 382 23.16 -10.90 11.35
C LEU A 382 23.81 -12.20 11.86
N LYS A 383 23.48 -12.63 13.09
CA LYS A 383 23.94 -13.91 13.66
C LYS A 383 23.47 -15.09 12.80
N ASP A 384 22.18 -15.10 12.44
CA ASP A 384 21.59 -16.17 11.62
C ASP A 384 22.26 -16.26 10.24
N ILE A 385 22.43 -15.11 9.55
CA ILE A 385 23.13 -15.05 8.26
C ILE A 385 24.57 -15.55 8.39
N THR A 386 25.26 -15.19 9.46
CA THR A 386 26.65 -15.61 9.70
C THR A 386 26.75 -17.12 9.86
N LEU A 387 25.77 -17.78 10.50
CA LEU A 387 25.72 -19.25 10.60
C LEU A 387 25.46 -19.90 9.26
N VAL A 388 24.48 -19.40 8.50
CA VAL A 388 24.20 -19.92 7.16
C VAL A 388 25.43 -19.76 6.27
N ARG A 389 26.16 -18.64 6.39
CA ARG A 389 27.44 -18.40 5.71
C ARG A 389 28.52 -19.37 6.15
N LEU A 390 28.70 -19.57 7.46
CA LEU A 390 29.63 -20.55 8.00
C LEU A 390 29.33 -21.94 7.43
N LEU A 391 28.07 -22.38 7.49
CA LEU A 391 27.62 -23.68 6.98
C LEU A 391 27.91 -23.83 5.48
N LYS A 392 27.61 -22.79 4.68
CA LYS A 392 27.92 -22.78 3.23
C LYS A 392 29.43 -22.81 2.94
N GLN A 393 30.27 -22.20 3.78
CA GLN A 393 31.74 -22.27 3.60
C GLN A 393 32.30 -23.64 4.05
N ILE A 394 31.77 -24.20 5.14
CA ILE A 394 32.17 -25.51 5.65
C ILE A 394 31.76 -26.60 4.67
N SER A 395 30.57 -26.54 4.10
CA SER A 395 30.11 -27.55 3.14
C SER A 395 31.01 -27.63 1.91
N GLN A 396 31.53 -26.49 1.45
CA GLN A 396 32.47 -26.47 0.32
C GLN A 396 33.82 -27.11 0.65
N THR A 397 34.22 -27.22 1.93
CA THR A 397 35.55 -27.69 2.32
C THR A 397 35.57 -29.06 2.99
N TYR A 398 34.50 -29.43 3.69
CA TYR A 398 34.38 -30.66 4.46
C TYR A 398 33.31 -31.58 3.87
N ASN A 399 33.62 -32.87 3.71
CA ASN A 399 32.61 -33.88 3.40
C ASN A 399 31.84 -34.32 4.66
N SER A 400 32.53 -34.37 5.80
CA SER A 400 31.91 -34.72 7.09
C SER A 400 32.57 -33.98 8.25
N ILE A 401 31.76 -33.54 9.22
CA ILE A 401 32.24 -32.84 10.43
C ILE A 401 31.51 -33.31 11.68
N CYS A 402 32.21 -33.40 12.81
CA CYS A 402 31.59 -33.67 14.11
C CYS A 402 30.78 -32.45 14.58
N PHE A 403 29.58 -32.68 15.10
CA PHE A 403 28.68 -31.62 15.56
C PHE A 403 29.29 -30.78 16.70
N ASN A 404 29.98 -31.43 17.66
CA ASN A 404 30.67 -30.72 18.74
C ASN A 404 31.74 -29.74 18.21
N ARG A 405 32.44 -30.12 17.13
CA ARG A 405 33.45 -29.26 16.50
C ARG A 405 32.82 -28.07 15.79
N LEU A 406 31.63 -28.25 15.22
CA LEU A 406 30.87 -27.15 14.63
C LEU A 406 30.39 -26.16 15.70
N LEU A 407 30.00 -26.64 16.88
CA LEU A 407 29.63 -25.77 18.02
C LEU A 407 30.80 -24.90 18.49
N GLU A 408 32.02 -25.42 18.49
CA GLU A 408 33.22 -24.63 18.81
C GLU A 408 33.45 -23.46 17.82
N PHE A 409 32.98 -23.60 16.57
CA PHE A 409 33.08 -22.53 15.57
C PHE A 409 31.95 -21.50 15.68
N ALA A 410 30.83 -21.84 16.33
CA ALA A 410 29.65 -21.00 16.43
C ALA A 410 29.37 -20.60 17.90
N PRO A 411 30.21 -19.73 18.50
CA PRO A 411 30.12 -19.37 19.94
C PRO A 411 28.82 -18.63 20.32
N PHE A 412 28.09 -18.10 19.34
CA PHE A 412 26.92 -17.25 19.56
C PHE A 412 25.58 -18.00 19.54
N THR A 413 25.58 -19.34 19.44
CA THR A 413 24.35 -20.15 19.30
C THR A 413 24.40 -21.42 20.15
N ASP A 414 23.24 -21.84 20.63
CA ASP A 414 23.05 -23.11 21.30
C ASP A 414 23.03 -24.30 20.32
N ALA A 415 23.27 -25.51 20.84
CA ALA A 415 23.19 -26.74 20.06
C ALA A 415 21.87 -26.89 19.29
N PHE A 416 20.73 -26.63 19.94
CA PHE A 416 19.42 -26.73 19.33
C PHE A 416 19.15 -25.61 18.32
N GLY A 417 19.68 -24.40 18.55
CA GLY A 417 19.56 -23.28 17.62
C GLY A 417 20.31 -23.55 16.31
N LEU A 418 21.54 -24.08 16.44
CA LEU A 418 22.36 -24.44 15.30
C LEU A 418 21.74 -25.58 14.49
N GLU A 419 21.23 -26.62 15.16
CA GLU A 419 20.54 -27.73 14.51
C GLU A 419 19.30 -27.25 13.75
N ARG A 420 18.50 -26.38 14.36
CA ARG A 420 17.34 -25.77 13.71
C ARG A 420 17.72 -25.04 12.42
N ILE A 421 18.79 -24.25 12.43
CA ILE A 421 19.26 -23.52 11.24
C ILE A 421 19.75 -24.49 10.15
N ILE A 422 20.45 -25.57 10.52
CA ILE A 422 20.88 -26.60 9.57
C ILE A 422 19.66 -27.26 8.89
N VAL A 423 18.64 -27.60 9.68
CA VAL A 423 17.40 -28.21 9.16
C VAL A 423 16.64 -27.22 8.28
N GLU A 424 16.55 -25.94 8.67
CA GLU A 424 15.96 -24.89 7.83
C GLU A 424 16.72 -24.77 6.50
N CYS A 425 18.06 -24.71 6.50
CA CYS A 425 18.87 -24.68 5.27
C CYS A 425 18.66 -25.91 4.36
N SER A 426 18.53 -27.10 4.94
CA SER A 426 18.25 -28.32 4.18
C SER A 426 16.84 -28.32 3.59
N ARG A 427 15.85 -27.85 4.35
CA ARG A 427 14.45 -27.76 3.92
C ARG A 427 14.24 -26.76 2.79
N PHE A 428 14.97 -25.63 2.80
CA PHE A 428 14.92 -24.63 1.72
C PHE A 428 15.73 -25.02 0.47
N HIS A 429 16.34 -26.22 0.45
CA HIS A 429 17.25 -26.69 -0.62
C HIS A 429 18.48 -25.79 -0.86
N ASP A 430 18.82 -24.97 0.14
CA ASP A 430 20.01 -24.10 0.15
C ASP A 430 21.31 -24.88 0.35
N LEU A 431 21.22 -26.02 1.05
CA LEU A 431 22.36 -26.85 1.39
C LEU A 431 21.96 -28.32 1.56
N GLN A 432 22.73 -29.23 0.97
CA GLN A 432 22.54 -30.67 1.13
C GLN A 432 23.30 -31.19 2.36
N VAL A 433 22.60 -31.43 3.46
CA VAL A 433 23.17 -31.94 4.73
C VAL A 433 22.39 -33.15 5.21
N ARG A 434 23.11 -34.18 5.67
CA ARG A 434 22.54 -35.29 6.45
C ARG A 434 23.08 -35.27 7.87
N ILE A 435 22.19 -35.31 8.85
CA ILE A 435 22.50 -35.30 10.27
C ILE A 435 22.44 -36.73 10.81
N ASP A 436 23.54 -37.24 11.35
CA ASP A 436 23.56 -38.50 12.10
C ASP A 436 23.71 -38.21 13.59
N HIS A 437 22.60 -38.36 14.34
CA HIS A 437 22.59 -38.16 15.79
C HIS A 437 23.32 -39.25 16.57
N ARG A 438 23.47 -40.47 16.00
CA ARG A 438 24.12 -41.59 16.70
C ARG A 438 25.62 -41.33 16.83
N SER A 439 26.25 -40.91 15.74
CA SER A 439 27.67 -40.56 15.70
C SER A 439 27.93 -39.08 16.01
N ARG A 440 26.87 -38.25 16.06
CA ARG A 440 26.92 -36.79 16.17
C ARG A 440 27.77 -36.17 15.05
N THR A 441 27.58 -36.62 13.81
CA THR A 441 28.27 -36.09 12.63
C THR A 441 27.30 -35.54 11.60
N LEU A 442 27.77 -34.54 10.86
CA LEU A 442 27.11 -33.95 9.70
C LEU A 442 27.84 -34.41 8.45
N HIS A 443 27.08 -34.83 7.44
CA HIS A 443 27.59 -35.22 6.13
C HIS A 443 27.07 -34.28 5.05
N PHE A 444 27.95 -33.74 4.23
CA PHE A 444 27.61 -32.78 3.17
C PHE A 444 27.72 -33.43 1.78
N GLY A 445 26.73 -33.19 0.91
CA GLY A 445 26.81 -33.55 -0.53
C GLY A 445 26.86 -35.04 -0.87
N ASN A 446 26.42 -35.92 0.04
CA ASN A 446 26.37 -37.36 -0.20
C ASN A 446 25.16 -37.81 -1.04
N ASP A 447 24.17 -36.93 -1.25
CA ASP A 447 22.97 -37.26 -2.02
C ASP A 447 23.08 -36.78 -3.47
N LEU A 448 22.73 -37.66 -4.41
CA LEU A 448 22.81 -37.40 -5.86
C LEU A 448 21.42 -37.13 -6.48
N THR A 449 20.35 -37.29 -5.70
CA THR A 449 18.97 -37.11 -6.19
C THR A 449 18.48 -35.67 -6.12
N GLU A 450 19.08 -34.85 -5.27
CA GLU A 450 18.67 -33.46 -5.07
C GLU A 450 19.53 -32.52 -5.93
N SER A 451 18.88 -31.62 -6.66
CA SER A 451 19.53 -30.48 -7.32
C SER A 451 19.51 -29.27 -6.38
N CYS A 452 20.60 -28.53 -6.31
CA CYS A 452 20.60 -27.26 -5.59
C CYS A 452 19.95 -26.18 -6.47
N ASP A 453 19.06 -25.37 -5.90
CA ASP A 453 18.41 -24.27 -6.64
C ASP A 453 19.43 -23.15 -6.95
N GLU A 454 19.65 -22.87 -8.25
CA GLU A 454 20.64 -21.88 -8.71
C GLU A 454 20.35 -20.45 -8.20
N ASP A 455 19.09 -20.13 -7.92
CA ASP A 455 18.69 -18.79 -7.45
C ASP A 455 19.13 -18.49 -6.01
N ASN A 456 19.31 -19.51 -5.16
CA ASN A 456 19.75 -19.36 -3.76
C ASN A 456 21.27 -19.51 -3.57
N LEU A 457 21.99 -19.93 -4.62
CA LEU A 457 23.45 -20.11 -4.60
C LEU A 457 24.24 -18.81 -4.69
N MET A 458 23.60 -17.71 -5.12
CA MET A 458 24.31 -16.50 -5.53
C MET A 458 24.48 -15.49 -4.40
N GLY A 459 25.31 -15.83 -3.43
CA GLY A 459 25.89 -14.83 -2.52
C GLY A 459 27.05 -15.40 -1.72
N GLY A 460 28.08 -14.59 -1.52
CA GLY A 460 29.25 -14.92 -0.69
C GLY A 460 30.43 -15.51 -1.46
N PRO A 461 31.56 -15.72 -0.77
CA PRO A 461 32.77 -16.24 -1.38
C PRO A 461 32.58 -17.71 -1.77
N HIS A 462 32.80 -18.01 -3.04
CA HIS A 462 32.66 -19.34 -3.62
C HIS A 462 34.03 -19.89 -3.98
N LEU A 463 34.42 -21.00 -3.34
CA LEU A 463 35.69 -21.66 -3.58
C LEU A 463 35.54 -22.84 -4.56
N GLN A 464 34.61 -23.75 -4.27
CA GLN A 464 34.32 -24.92 -5.10
C GLN A 464 32.88 -25.40 -4.92
N ASP A 465 32.32 -26.00 -5.97
CA ASP A 465 31.01 -26.64 -5.92
C ASP A 465 31.04 -27.90 -5.05
N MET A 466 29.88 -28.24 -4.49
CA MET A 466 29.66 -29.50 -3.78
C MET A 466 29.90 -30.71 -4.70
N PRO A 467 30.34 -31.86 -4.17
CA PRO A 467 30.59 -33.05 -4.98
C PRO A 467 29.39 -33.50 -5.85
N SER A 468 28.16 -33.35 -5.34
CA SER A 468 26.93 -33.65 -6.07
C SER A 468 26.76 -32.77 -7.32
N GLU A 469 26.98 -31.46 -7.19
CA GLU A 469 26.94 -30.51 -8.32
C GLU A 469 28.11 -30.71 -9.29
N GLN A 470 29.30 -31.08 -8.80
CA GLN A 470 30.43 -31.43 -9.66
C GLN A 470 30.12 -32.63 -10.57
N ILE A 471 29.42 -33.64 -10.05
CA ILE A 471 28.97 -34.79 -10.84
C ILE A 471 27.92 -34.36 -11.86
N ARG A 472 26.95 -33.52 -11.46
CA ARG A 472 25.89 -33.01 -12.36
C ARG A 472 26.46 -32.19 -13.51
N THR A 473 27.44 -31.34 -13.25
CA THR A 473 28.06 -30.45 -14.24
C THR A 473 29.30 -31.03 -14.94
N GLN A 474 29.69 -32.27 -14.62
CA GLN A 474 30.93 -32.90 -15.08
C GLN A 474 31.10 -32.85 -16.59
N LEU A 475 30.06 -33.22 -17.36
CA LEU A 475 30.11 -33.23 -18.83
C LEU A 475 30.30 -31.83 -19.42
N MET A 476 29.68 -30.81 -18.82
CA MET A 476 29.83 -29.41 -19.22
C MET A 476 31.26 -28.92 -18.96
N VAL A 477 31.85 -29.28 -17.81
CA VAL A 477 33.24 -28.93 -17.48
C VAL A 477 34.21 -29.65 -18.43
N MET A 478 34.00 -30.94 -18.68
CA MET A 478 34.80 -31.72 -19.63
C MET A 478 34.74 -31.11 -21.04
N MET A 479 33.54 -30.75 -21.51
CA MET A 479 33.38 -30.07 -22.80
C MET A 479 34.12 -28.74 -22.85
N LYS A 480 33.96 -27.88 -21.83
CA LYS A 480 34.65 -26.56 -21.77
C LYS A 480 36.17 -26.72 -21.82
N VAL A 481 36.72 -27.65 -21.03
CA VAL A 481 38.17 -27.90 -20.98
C VAL A 481 38.67 -28.50 -22.29
N LEU A 482 37.92 -29.44 -22.88
CA LEU A 482 38.29 -30.05 -24.17
C LEU A 482 38.29 -29.03 -25.30
N VAL A 483 37.23 -28.21 -25.41
CA VAL A 483 37.13 -27.16 -26.43
C VAL A 483 38.28 -26.15 -26.27
N LYS A 484 38.55 -25.71 -25.03
CA LYS A 484 39.66 -24.77 -24.75
C LYS A 484 41.03 -25.39 -25.08
N SER A 485 41.23 -26.67 -24.76
CA SER A 485 42.46 -27.40 -25.10
C SER A 485 42.65 -27.53 -26.60
N VAL A 486 41.60 -27.92 -27.35
CA VAL A 486 41.65 -28.03 -28.82
C VAL A 486 41.97 -26.67 -29.46
N GLN A 487 41.35 -25.59 -28.97
CA GLN A 487 41.62 -24.23 -29.43
C GLN A 487 43.06 -23.78 -29.15
N THR A 488 43.66 -24.24 -28.05
CA THR A 488 45.03 -23.89 -27.66
C THR A 488 46.07 -24.69 -28.45
N ILE A 489 45.85 -26.00 -28.67
CA ILE A 489 46.80 -26.88 -29.35
C ILE A 489 46.83 -26.65 -30.87
N HIS A 490 45.67 -26.45 -31.51
CA HIS A 490 45.58 -26.33 -32.97
C HIS A 490 44.84 -25.05 -33.44
N PRO A 491 45.33 -23.85 -33.10
CA PRO A 491 44.65 -22.60 -33.48
C PRO A 491 44.63 -22.37 -35.00
N GLN A 492 45.66 -22.82 -35.73
CA GLN A 492 45.75 -22.64 -37.18
C GLN A 492 44.74 -23.50 -37.94
N LYS A 493 44.51 -24.75 -37.49
CA LYS A 493 43.53 -25.65 -38.11
C LYS A 493 42.11 -25.13 -37.98
N VAL A 494 41.74 -24.67 -36.77
CA VAL A 494 40.44 -24.05 -36.50
C VAL A 494 40.24 -22.79 -37.34
N LYS A 495 41.26 -21.93 -37.47
CA LYS A 495 41.21 -20.75 -38.34
C LYS A 495 41.01 -21.13 -39.81
N LEU A 496 41.69 -22.17 -40.29
CA LEU A 496 41.58 -22.61 -41.68
C LEU A 496 40.20 -23.20 -41.97
N GLU A 497 39.69 -24.08 -41.11
CA GLU A 497 38.33 -24.65 -41.22
C GLU A 497 37.25 -23.56 -41.16
N ASN A 498 37.38 -22.61 -40.23
CA ASN A 498 36.47 -21.46 -40.13
C ASN A 498 36.54 -20.56 -41.36
N ASN A 499 37.72 -20.34 -41.94
CA ASN A 499 37.88 -19.54 -43.16
C ASN A 499 37.26 -20.26 -44.38
N VAL A 500 37.39 -21.59 -44.47
CA VAL A 500 36.74 -22.38 -45.53
C VAL A 500 35.22 -22.31 -45.40
N LEU A 501 34.68 -22.47 -44.19
CA LEU A 501 33.25 -22.31 -43.92
C LEU A 501 32.77 -20.90 -44.24
N ARG A 502 33.52 -19.88 -43.82
CA ARG A 502 33.21 -18.47 -44.09
C ARG A 502 33.18 -18.19 -45.60
N ASN A 503 34.14 -18.69 -46.36
CA ASN A 503 34.18 -18.54 -47.81
C ASN A 503 32.99 -19.23 -48.49
N LYS A 504 32.62 -20.44 -48.06
CA LYS A 504 31.42 -21.14 -48.55
C LYS A 504 30.14 -20.35 -48.27
N ILE A 505 30.01 -19.77 -47.08
CA ILE A 505 28.84 -18.94 -46.71
C ILE A 505 28.79 -17.68 -47.58
N ILE A 506 29.94 -17.01 -47.77
CA ILE A 506 30.05 -15.82 -48.63
C ILE A 506 29.68 -16.16 -50.07
N GLU A 507 30.20 -17.27 -50.61
CA GLU A 507 29.90 -17.72 -51.97
C GLU A 507 28.42 -18.06 -52.14
N SER A 508 27.84 -18.79 -51.19
CA SER A 508 26.40 -19.08 -51.15
C SER A 508 25.57 -17.81 -51.12
N TYR A 509 25.97 -16.80 -50.34
CA TYR A 509 25.32 -15.49 -50.33
C TYR A 509 25.45 -14.78 -51.69
N HIS A 510 26.62 -14.78 -52.33
CA HIS A 510 26.79 -14.16 -53.65
C HIS A 510 25.93 -14.82 -54.74
N GLN A 511 25.69 -16.12 -54.63
CA GLN A 511 24.81 -16.87 -55.53
C GLN A 511 23.32 -16.60 -55.25
N SER A 512 22.93 -16.42 -53.97
CA SER A 512 21.51 -16.26 -53.60
C SER A 512 21.05 -14.80 -53.51
N LYS A 513 21.95 -13.82 -53.31
CA LYS A 513 21.59 -12.43 -52.94
C LYS A 513 20.59 -11.76 -53.87
N GLN A 514 20.73 -11.93 -55.19
CA GLN A 514 19.83 -11.30 -56.16
C GLN A 514 18.46 -11.97 -56.15
N ARG A 515 18.44 -13.30 -56.14
CA ARG A 515 17.21 -14.09 -56.06
C ARG A 515 16.43 -13.81 -54.78
N ASP A 516 17.11 -13.75 -53.63
CA ASP A 516 16.47 -13.45 -52.34
C ASP A 516 15.99 -12.00 -52.29
N HIS A 517 16.75 -11.05 -52.85
CA HIS A 517 16.32 -9.65 -52.97
C HIS A 517 15.05 -9.50 -53.82
N GLU A 518 15.02 -10.12 -55.00
CA GLU A 518 13.83 -10.13 -55.87
C GLU A 518 12.65 -10.81 -55.18
N ARG A 519 12.87 -11.91 -54.46
CA ARG A 519 11.82 -12.60 -53.70
C ARG A 519 11.26 -11.72 -52.58
N VAL A 520 12.10 -10.94 -51.89
CA VAL A 520 11.66 -9.99 -50.86
C VAL A 520 10.85 -8.86 -51.49
N LEU A 521 11.29 -8.29 -52.61
CA LEU A 521 10.54 -7.26 -53.34
C LEU A 521 9.19 -7.77 -53.86
N GLN A 522 9.16 -8.98 -54.44
CA GLN A 522 7.91 -9.62 -54.86
C GLN A 522 6.98 -9.88 -53.68
N ARG A 523 7.52 -10.29 -52.53
CA ARG A 523 6.75 -10.48 -51.30
C ARG A 523 6.21 -9.15 -50.77
N GLN A 524 7.00 -8.08 -50.81
CA GLN A 524 6.54 -6.75 -50.43
C GLN A 524 5.37 -6.32 -51.30
N LYS A 525 5.49 -6.45 -52.63
CA LYS A 525 4.42 -6.16 -53.57
C LYS A 525 3.16 -6.98 -53.29
N ALA A 526 3.30 -8.29 -53.07
CA ALA A 526 2.16 -9.16 -52.74
C ALA A 526 1.49 -8.81 -51.39
N ILE A 527 2.25 -8.30 -50.41
CA ILE A 527 1.70 -7.83 -49.13
C ILE A 527 0.94 -6.51 -49.34
N GLU A 528 1.49 -5.60 -50.15
CA GLU A 528 0.87 -4.31 -50.49
C GLU A 528 -0.44 -4.52 -51.27
N ASP A 529 -0.41 -5.33 -52.33
CA ASP A 529 -1.59 -5.69 -53.13
C ASP A 529 -2.67 -6.35 -52.25
N ARG A 530 -2.27 -7.21 -51.31
CA ARG A 530 -3.19 -7.85 -50.36
C ARG A 530 -3.76 -6.85 -49.36
N LYS A 531 -2.96 -5.88 -48.91
CA LYS A 531 -3.40 -4.82 -48.00
C LYS A 531 -4.42 -3.92 -48.68
N GLU A 532 -4.16 -3.49 -49.91
CA GLU A 532 -5.12 -2.73 -50.72
C GLU A 532 -6.43 -3.49 -50.94
N LEU A 533 -6.36 -4.80 -51.24
CA LEU A 533 -7.55 -5.63 -51.42
C LEU A 533 -8.36 -5.77 -50.12
N LEU A 534 -7.69 -5.90 -48.97
CA LEU A 534 -8.34 -5.93 -47.66
C LEU A 534 -8.94 -4.57 -47.27
N GLU A 535 -8.24 -3.47 -47.54
CA GLU A 535 -8.75 -2.11 -47.33
C GLU A 535 -9.98 -1.84 -48.20
N LYS A 536 -9.96 -2.26 -49.47
CA LYS A 536 -11.11 -2.15 -50.37
C LYS A 536 -12.31 -2.99 -49.88
N LYS A 537 -12.08 -4.24 -49.47
CA LYS A 537 -13.14 -5.07 -48.89
C LYS A 537 -13.72 -4.47 -47.60
N ALA A 538 -12.87 -3.92 -46.74
CA ALA A 538 -13.30 -3.26 -45.51
C ALA A 538 -14.12 -1.99 -45.81
N TYR A 539 -13.72 -1.22 -46.83
CA TYR A 539 -14.47 -0.08 -47.31
C TYR A 539 -15.85 -0.49 -47.86
N ASP A 540 -15.90 -1.50 -48.73
CA ASP A 540 -17.16 -1.99 -49.31
C ASP A 540 -18.12 -2.51 -48.21
N LEU A 541 -17.59 -3.26 -47.23
CA LEU A 541 -18.35 -3.70 -46.05
C LEU A 541 -18.88 -2.53 -45.22
N ALA A 542 -18.06 -1.49 -44.98
CA ALA A 542 -18.48 -0.31 -44.24
C ALA A 542 -19.58 0.47 -44.98
N VAL A 543 -19.50 0.57 -46.31
CA VAL A 543 -20.55 1.19 -47.14
C VAL A 543 -21.85 0.37 -47.09
N GLU A 544 -21.78 -0.96 -47.16
CA GLU A 544 -22.96 -1.82 -47.00
C GLU A 544 -23.59 -1.70 -45.59
N GLU A 545 -22.78 -1.59 -44.54
CA GLU A 545 -23.26 -1.37 -43.17
C GLU A 545 -23.96 -0.01 -43.03
N GLU A 546 -23.41 1.06 -43.61
CA GLU A 546 -24.04 2.38 -43.63
C GLU A 546 -25.36 2.35 -44.43
N TYR A 547 -25.41 1.69 -45.59
CA TYR A 547 -26.64 1.55 -46.36
C TYR A 547 -27.74 0.82 -45.57
N LYS A 548 -27.39 -0.26 -44.86
CA LYS A 548 -28.32 -0.99 -43.98
C LYS A 548 -28.83 -0.12 -42.83
N LYS A 549 -27.98 0.73 -42.23
CA LYS A 549 -28.40 1.70 -41.19
C LYS A 549 -29.35 2.75 -41.76
N GLU A 550 -29.09 3.26 -42.96
CA GLU A 550 -29.99 4.21 -43.62
C GLU A 550 -31.35 3.58 -43.95
N GLU A 551 -31.36 2.34 -44.44
CA GLU A 551 -32.60 1.60 -44.74
C GLU A 551 -33.42 1.37 -43.45
N GLN A 552 -32.78 0.95 -42.37
CA GLN A 552 -33.41 0.81 -41.05
C GLN A 552 -33.97 2.15 -40.53
N LEU A 553 -33.27 3.26 -40.75
CA LEU A 553 -33.76 4.58 -40.36
C LEU A 553 -34.99 4.99 -41.18
N ARG A 554 -34.99 4.72 -42.50
CA ARG A 554 -36.15 4.97 -43.36
C ARG A 554 -37.35 4.12 -42.96
N GLU A 555 -37.15 2.85 -42.65
CA GLU A 555 -38.21 1.98 -42.14
C GLU A 555 -38.78 2.49 -40.81
N GLN A 556 -37.92 2.95 -39.89
CA GLN A 556 -38.35 3.57 -38.63
C GLN A 556 -39.16 4.85 -38.86
N GLN A 557 -38.74 5.72 -39.79
CA GLN A 557 -39.48 6.93 -40.14
C GLN A 557 -40.86 6.61 -40.73
N ILE A 558 -40.95 5.64 -41.65
CA ILE A 558 -42.23 5.19 -42.22
C ILE A 558 -43.15 4.62 -41.12
N LEU A 559 -42.59 3.86 -40.17
CA LEU A 559 -43.35 3.32 -39.05
C LEU A 559 -43.83 4.42 -38.10
N GLU A 560 -43.01 5.44 -37.85
CA GLU A 560 -43.36 6.60 -37.03
C GLU A 560 -44.43 7.47 -37.71
N GLU A 561 -44.33 7.71 -39.02
CA GLU A 561 -45.36 8.40 -39.80
C GLU A 561 -46.70 7.66 -39.77
N LYS A 562 -46.70 6.32 -39.93
CA LYS A 562 -47.90 5.50 -39.79
C LYS A 562 -48.51 5.60 -38.40
N ARG A 563 -47.69 5.61 -37.34
CA ARG A 563 -48.16 5.83 -35.96
C ARG A 563 -48.77 7.22 -35.79
N LEU A 564 -48.14 8.26 -36.35
CA LEU A 564 -48.63 9.63 -36.28
C LEU A 564 -49.93 9.82 -37.06
N GLN A 565 -50.08 9.15 -38.21
CA GLN A 565 -51.31 9.12 -39.00
C GLN A 565 -52.44 8.43 -38.22
N ALA A 566 -52.18 7.26 -37.63
CA ALA A 566 -53.15 6.58 -36.78
C ALA A 566 -53.57 7.44 -35.57
N GLU A 567 -52.64 8.18 -34.94
CA GLU A 567 -52.97 9.10 -33.86
C GLU A 567 -53.79 10.31 -34.35
N ARG A 568 -53.52 10.83 -35.56
CA ARG A 568 -54.34 11.89 -36.18
C ARG A 568 -55.75 11.38 -36.48
N GLU A 569 -55.87 10.18 -37.04
CA GLU A 569 -57.16 9.54 -37.31
C GLU A 569 -57.94 9.30 -36.01
N GLU A 570 -57.31 8.78 -34.94
CA GLU A 570 -57.98 8.62 -33.64
C GLU A 570 -58.41 9.97 -33.05
N ARG A 571 -57.60 11.03 -33.22
CA ARG A 571 -57.93 12.39 -32.77
C ARG A 571 -59.08 12.99 -33.60
N GLU A 572 -59.15 12.71 -34.90
CA GLU A 572 -60.27 13.10 -35.75
C GLU A 572 -61.55 12.31 -35.44
N GLU A 573 -61.45 11.00 -35.18
CA GLU A 573 -62.57 10.19 -34.71
C GLU A 573 -63.11 10.69 -33.37
N ARG A 574 -62.23 11.04 -32.42
CA ARG A 574 -62.65 11.69 -31.16
C ARG A 574 -63.35 13.02 -31.40
N LYS A 575 -62.90 13.81 -32.39
CA LYS A 575 -63.59 15.06 -32.77
C LYS A 575 -64.95 14.80 -33.43
N LYS A 576 -65.09 13.78 -34.29
CA LYS A 576 -66.37 13.39 -34.91
C LYS A 576 -67.35 12.80 -33.90
N ARG A 577 -66.89 11.94 -32.98
CA ARG A 577 -67.69 11.42 -31.86
C ARG A 577 -68.12 12.52 -30.87
N GLY A 578 -67.42 13.66 -30.83
CA GLY A 578 -67.84 14.87 -30.11
C GLY A 578 -68.78 15.80 -30.88
N ARG A 579 -69.11 15.52 -32.16
CA ARG A 579 -69.88 16.41 -33.05
C ARG A 579 -71.18 15.82 -33.63
N ASP A 580 -71.57 14.60 -33.27
CA ASP A 580 -72.85 14.01 -33.67
C ASP A 580 -73.90 14.05 -32.54
N PRO A 581 -74.80 15.05 -32.53
CA PRO A 581 -76.07 14.98 -31.80
C PRO A 581 -77.15 14.42 -32.74
N SER A 582 -77.26 13.09 -32.87
CA SER A 582 -78.53 12.41 -33.20
C SER A 582 -78.33 10.91 -33.36
N LYS A 583 -78.67 10.16 -32.30
CA LYS A 583 -79.32 8.84 -32.36
C LYS A 583 -79.77 8.43 -30.95
N PHE A 584 -80.81 9.12 -30.50
CA PHE A 584 -81.80 8.59 -29.58
C PHE A 584 -82.98 8.13 -30.46
N ASN A 585 -83.03 6.84 -30.77
CA ASN A 585 -84.20 6.00 -31.14
C ASN A 585 -83.74 4.80 -31.98
N LYS A 586 -83.91 3.59 -31.41
CA LYS A 586 -84.82 2.50 -31.86
C LYS A 586 -84.34 1.80 -33.15
N ASP A 587 -84.16 0.49 -33.24
CA ASP A 587 -84.81 -0.66 -32.61
C ASP A 587 -83.88 -1.89 -32.54
N THR A 588 -84.31 -2.88 -31.73
CA THR A 588 -83.97 -4.33 -31.70
C THR A 588 -82.56 -4.79 -31.35
#